data_AF-A0A8D8CFU8-F1
#
_entry.id   AF-A0A8D8CFU8-F1
#
_cell.length_a   1.000
_cell.length_b   1.000
_cell.length_c   1.000
_cell.angle_alpha   90.00
_cell.angle_beta   90.00
_cell.angle_gamma   90.00
#
_symmetry.space_group_name_H-M   'P 1'
#
loop_
_entity.id
_entity.type
_entity.pdbx_description
1 polymer ?
#
loop_
_entity_poly.entity_id
_entity_poly.type
_entity_poly.pdbx_seq_one_letter_code
_entity_poly.pdbx_strand_id
1 'polypeptide(L)'
;MPSNPVRLELHGFSDASSRAYGAAIYAFAVDAQGNKSFNLLCSKSKVAPIKDLTLPRKELLGAKLLAELMYRVLGIVPHTVDKVHYWCDCQVVLAWIHSTVPHHEVYVSVGDT
;
A
#
# COMPACT_ATOMS: atom_id res chain seq x y z
N MET A 1 -14.06 0.78 14.74
CA MET A 1 -14.91 0.42 13.59
C MET A 1 -16.34 0.35 14.06
N PRO A 2 -17.29 1.03 13.42
CA PRO A 2 -18.72 0.87 13.75
C PRO A 2 -19.15 -0.58 13.49
N SER A 3 -20.10 -1.09 14.28
CA SER A 3 -20.53 -2.50 14.26
C SER A 3 -21.30 -2.90 13.00
N ASN A 4 -21.81 -1.93 12.21
CA ASN A 4 -22.45 -2.17 10.92
C ASN A 4 -22.32 -0.94 10.01
N PRO A 5 -21.20 -0.77 9.30
CA PRO A 5 -21.05 0.33 8.37
C PRO A 5 -21.96 0.16 7.15
N VAL A 6 -22.61 1.24 6.71
CA VAL A 6 -23.34 1.29 5.44
C VAL A 6 -22.42 1.58 4.26
N ARG A 7 -21.20 2.06 4.54
CA ARG A 7 -20.12 2.21 3.57
C ARG A 7 -18.79 1.91 4.25
N LEU A 8 -17.97 1.09 3.62
CA LEU A 8 -16.63 0.70 4.05
C LEU A 8 -15.65 0.85 2.88
N GLU A 9 -14.62 1.67 3.06
CA GLU A 9 -13.54 1.84 2.09
C GLU A 9 -12.18 1.58 2.74
N LEU A 10 -11.25 1.02 1.97
CA LEU A 10 -9.88 0.82 2.41
C LEU A 10 -8.95 1.77 1.67
N HIS A 11 -8.14 2.51 2.41
CA HIS A 11 -7.18 3.47 1.90
C HIS A 11 -5.78 3.04 2.31
N GLY A 12 -5.03 2.55 1.33
CA GLY A 12 -3.64 2.13 1.47
C GLY A 12 -2.69 3.25 1.08
N PHE A 13 -1.72 3.56 1.92
CA PHE A 13 -0.68 4.56 1.67
C PHE A 13 0.67 3.88 1.69
N SER A 14 1.53 4.20 0.72
CA SER A 14 2.93 3.79 0.72
C SER A 14 3.84 5.01 0.71
N ASP A 15 4.95 4.92 1.42
CA ASP A 15 5.98 5.95 1.49
C ASP A 15 7.36 5.28 1.60
N ALA A 16 8.40 5.93 1.08
CA ALA A 16 9.76 5.47 1.21
C ALA A 16 10.74 6.61 1.51
N SER A 17 11.86 6.21 2.09
CA SER A 17 12.96 7.09 2.41
C SER A 17 14.28 6.42 2.02
N SER A 18 15.39 7.12 2.26
CA SER A 18 16.72 6.54 2.08
C SER A 18 16.96 5.29 2.93
N ARG A 19 16.30 5.18 4.10
CA ARG A 19 16.57 4.17 5.14
C ARG A 19 15.52 3.06 5.24
N ALA A 20 14.28 3.33 4.87
CA ALA A 20 13.17 2.40 5.02
C ALA A 20 12.05 2.72 4.04
N TYR A 21 11.17 1.75 3.80
CA TYR A 21 9.92 1.93 3.08
C TYR A 21 8.79 1.25 3.86
N GLY A 22 7.58 1.76 3.70
CA GLY A 22 6.44 1.31 4.48
C GLY A 22 5.11 1.46 3.77
N ALA A 23 4.11 0.81 4.36
CA ALA A 23 2.74 0.87 3.94
C ALA A 23 1.81 0.92 5.16
N ALA A 24 0.72 1.68 5.07
CA ALA A 24 -0.32 1.75 6.08
C ALA A 24 -1.70 1.66 5.41
N ILE A 25 -2.61 0.89 6.00
CA ILE A 25 -3.97 0.73 5.52
C ILE A 25 -4.92 1.29 6.56
N TYR A 26 -5.70 2.29 6.15
CA TYR A 26 -6.79 2.84 6.92
C TYR A 26 -8.11 2.31 6.40
N ALA A 27 -9.06 2.11 7.30
CA ALA A 27 -10.43 1.90 6.94
C ALA A 27 -11.24 3.16 7.20
N PHE A 28 -11.94 3.58 6.15
CA PHE A 28 -12.96 4.59 6.21
C PHE A 28 -14.31 3.91 6.33
N ALA A 29 -15.10 4.28 7.34
CA ALA A 29 -16.42 3.73 7.56
C ALA A 29 -17.43 4.83 7.82
N VAL A 30 -18.62 4.67 7.24
CA VAL A 30 -19.81 5.49 7.51
C VAL A 30 -20.89 4.60 8.11
N ASP A 31 -21.44 4.99 9.26
CA ASP A 31 -22.58 4.29 9.86
C ASP A 31 -23.93 4.77 9.30
N ALA A 32 -25.02 4.10 9.69
CA ALA A 32 -26.36 4.44 9.23
C ALA A 32 -26.83 5.84 9.68
N GLN A 33 -26.21 6.41 10.71
CA GLN A 33 -26.46 7.76 11.21
C GLN A 33 -25.62 8.83 10.46
N GLY A 34 -24.75 8.40 9.55
CA GLY A 34 -23.86 9.26 8.78
C GLY A 34 -22.57 9.64 9.50
N ASN A 35 -22.27 9.06 10.67
CA ASN A 35 -21.02 9.31 11.36
C ASN A 35 -19.86 8.66 10.58
N LYS A 36 -18.79 9.44 10.44
CA LYS A 36 -17.60 9.04 9.69
C LYS A 36 -16.49 8.65 10.66
N SER A 37 -15.77 7.59 10.34
CA SER A 37 -14.57 7.21 11.07
C SER A 37 -13.45 6.80 10.13
N PHE A 38 -12.22 7.15 10.50
CA PHE A 38 -11.00 6.71 9.83
C PHE A 38 -10.13 6.05 10.88
N ASN A 39 -9.84 4.76 10.70
CA ASN A 39 -9.06 4.00 11.67
C ASN A 39 -7.90 3.31 10.96
N LEU A 40 -6.71 3.36 11.55
CA LEU A 40 -5.59 2.56 11.09
C LEU A 40 -5.93 1.08 11.33
N LEU A 41 -6.00 0.29 10.26
CA LEU A 41 -6.26 -1.14 10.33
C LEU A 41 -4.96 -1.90 10.58
N CYS A 42 -3.95 -1.64 9.77
CA CYS A 42 -2.62 -2.22 9.91
C CYS A 42 -1.57 -1.39 9.19
N SER A 43 -0.31 -1.61 9.54
CA SER A 43 0.83 -1.05 8.84
C SER A 43 1.98 -2.06 8.80
N LYS A 44 2.89 -1.86 7.87
CA LYS A 44 4.09 -2.67 7.71
C LYS A 44 5.22 -1.82 7.16
N SER A 45 6.41 -1.95 7.73
CA SER A 45 7.63 -1.30 7.25
C SER A 45 8.75 -2.31 7.04
N LYS A 46 9.72 -1.94 6.21
CA LYS A 46 10.94 -2.71 5.95
C LYS A 46 12.13 -1.75 5.86
N VAL A 47 13.28 -2.19 6.34
CA VAL A 47 14.55 -1.47 6.14
C VAL A 47 14.89 -1.49 4.66
N ALA A 48 15.33 -0.36 4.12
CA ALA A 48 15.76 -0.26 2.74
C ALA A 48 17.01 -1.13 2.53
N PRO A 49 17.13 -1.86 1.40
CA PRO A 49 18.34 -2.61 1.10
C PRO A 49 19.58 -1.71 1.17
N ILE A 50 20.69 -2.28 1.64
CA ILE A 50 21.99 -1.58 1.70
C ILE A 50 22.51 -1.30 0.28
N LYS A 51 22.12 -2.12 -0.71
CA LYS A 51 22.40 -1.85 -2.13
C LYS A 51 21.85 -0.48 -2.52
N ASP A 52 22.63 0.28 -3.28
CA ASP A 52 22.30 1.62 -3.76
C ASP A 52 21.11 1.60 -4.73
N LEU A 53 19.91 1.47 -4.18
CA LEU A 53 18.67 1.69 -4.87
C LEU A 53 18.36 3.19 -4.85
N THR A 54 18.03 3.72 -6.03
CA THR A 54 17.48 5.08 -6.18
C THR A 54 16.19 5.23 -5.38
N LEU A 55 15.87 6.44 -4.91
CA LEU A 55 14.63 6.71 -4.18
C LEU A 55 13.37 6.21 -4.91
N PRO A 56 13.14 6.44 -6.22
CA PRO A 56 11.97 5.91 -6.93
C PRO A 56 11.84 4.38 -6.90
N ARG A 57 12.96 3.64 -6.88
CA ARG A 57 12.94 2.18 -6.73
C ARG A 57 12.52 1.78 -5.31
N LYS A 58 12.91 2.53 -4.28
CA LYS A 58 12.45 2.32 -2.89
C LYS A 58 10.97 2.64 -2.74
N GLU A 59 10.49 3.70 -3.38
CA GLU A 59 9.07 4.03 -3.48
C GLU A 59 8.27 2.91 -4.14
N LEU A 60 8.79 2.33 -5.23
CA LEU A 60 8.16 1.19 -5.90
C LEU A 60 8.09 -0.05 -4.99
N LEU A 61 9.12 -0.28 -4.16
CA LEU A 61 9.09 -1.34 -3.14
C LEU A 61 8.04 -1.05 -2.05
N GLY A 62 7.85 0.22 -1.66
CA GLY A 62 6.77 0.68 -0.80
C GLY A 62 5.40 0.36 -1.39
N ALA A 63 5.17 0.74 -2.65
CA ALA A 63 3.91 0.46 -3.36
C ALA A 63 3.64 -1.05 -3.48
N LYS A 64 4.68 -1.85 -3.78
CA LYS A 64 4.58 -3.32 -3.77
C LYS A 64 4.21 -3.86 -2.39
N LEU A 65 4.86 -3.36 -1.34
CA LEU A 65 4.56 -3.76 0.04
C LEU A 65 3.11 -3.45 0.41
N LEU A 66 2.61 -2.30 -0.04
CA LEU A 66 1.21 -1.92 0.13
C LEU A 66 0.27 -2.89 -0.61
N ALA A 67 0.56 -3.23 -1.86
CA ALA A 67 -0.25 -4.19 -2.62
C ALA A 67 -0.31 -5.57 -1.93
N GLU A 68 0.82 -6.09 -1.46
CA GLU A 68 0.91 -7.34 -0.70
C GLU A 68 0.12 -7.26 0.61
N LEU A 69 0.20 -6.14 1.33
CA LEU A 69 -0.51 -5.95 2.59
C LEU A 69 -2.01 -5.86 2.36
N MET A 70 -2.45 -5.10 1.35
CA MET A 70 -3.86 -4.95 1.00
C MET A 70 -4.47 -6.28 0.56
N TYR A 71 -3.75 -7.08 -0.23
CA TYR A 71 -4.19 -8.42 -0.62
C TYR A 71 -4.50 -9.30 0.61
N ARG A 72 -3.63 -9.26 1.63
CA ARG A 72 -3.86 -10.00 2.89
C ARG A 72 -5.05 -9.46 3.66
N VAL A 73 -5.18 -8.13 3.74
CA VAL A 73 -6.31 -7.47 4.42
C VAL A 73 -7.64 -7.85 3.78
N LEU A 74 -7.74 -7.81 2.45
CA LEU A 74 -8.95 -8.18 1.72
C LEU A 74 -9.33 -9.66 1.89
N GLY A 75 -8.37 -10.54 2.21
CA GLY A 75 -8.65 -11.93 2.54
C GLY A 75 -9.25 -12.16 3.94
N ILE A 76 -9.22 -11.15 4.82
CA ILE A 76 -9.66 -11.25 6.23
C ILE A 76 -10.86 -10.35 6.51
N VAL A 77 -10.95 -9.20 5.83
CA VAL A 77 -12.05 -8.23 5.97
C VAL A 77 -13.30 -8.78 5.28
N PRO A 78 -14.52 -8.50 5.79
CA PRO A 78 -15.77 -8.91 5.14
C PRO A 78 -15.82 -8.50 3.66
N HIS A 79 -16.48 -9.31 2.83
CA HIS A 79 -16.54 -9.10 1.38
C HIS A 79 -17.24 -7.80 0.93
N THR A 80 -17.87 -7.07 1.85
CA THR A 80 -18.54 -5.78 1.61
C THR A 80 -17.56 -4.61 1.81
N VAL A 81 -16.52 -4.53 0.99
CA VAL A 81 -15.69 -3.33 0.85
C VAL A 81 -16.12 -2.60 -0.41
N ASP A 82 -16.66 -1.39 -0.28
CA ASP A 82 -17.19 -0.61 -1.39
C ASP A 82 -16.10 -0.12 -2.34
N LYS A 83 -14.96 0.30 -1.78
CA LYS A 83 -13.81 0.81 -2.54
C LYS A 83 -12.48 0.48 -1.87
N VAL A 84 -11.47 0.30 -2.72
CA VAL A 84 -10.08 0.14 -2.31
C VAL A 84 -9.25 1.17 -3.06
N HIS A 85 -8.49 1.97 -2.32
CA HIS A 85 -7.62 3.02 -2.84
C HIS A 85 -6.16 2.72 -2.48
N TYR A 86 -5.27 2.96 -3.44
CA TYR A 86 -3.82 2.86 -3.28
C TYR A 86 -3.20 4.23 -3.54
N TRP A 87 -2.50 4.77 -2.56
CA TRP A 87 -1.90 6.10 -2.56
C TRP A 87 -0.38 5.99 -2.52
N CYS A 88 0.29 6.69 -3.44
CA CYS A 88 1.73 6.87 -3.50
C CYS A 88 1.99 8.30 -3.98
N ASP A 89 2.93 9.02 -3.35
CA ASP A 89 3.28 10.40 -3.67
C ASP A 89 4.40 10.51 -4.73
N CYS A 90 5.06 9.40 -5.05
CA CYS A 90 6.07 9.35 -6.09
C CYS A 90 5.46 9.31 -7.50
N GLN A 91 5.44 10.47 -8.18
CA GLN A 91 4.96 10.58 -9.56
C GLN A 91 5.68 9.65 -10.55
N VAL A 92 6.97 9.39 -10.33
CA VAL A 92 7.75 8.45 -11.15
C VAL A 92 7.22 7.02 -11.00
N VAL A 93 6.92 6.60 -9.77
CA VAL A 93 6.34 5.28 -9.50
C VAL A 93 4.94 5.16 -10.07
N LEU A 94 4.10 6.19 -9.90
CA LEU A 94 2.78 6.22 -10.53
C LEU A 94 2.88 6.09 -12.04
N ALA A 95 3.82 6.81 -12.68
CA ALA A 95 4.06 6.70 -14.12
C ALA A 95 4.51 5.28 -14.53
N TRP A 96 5.39 4.63 -13.76
CA TRP A 96 5.82 3.26 -14.01
C TRP A 96 4.70 2.23 -13.82
N ILE A 97 3.82 2.42 -12.84
CA ILE A 97 2.68 1.53 -12.59
C ILE A 97 1.62 1.68 -13.70
N HIS A 98 1.42 2.90 -14.18
CA HIS A 98 0.42 3.19 -15.21
C HIS A 98 0.93 3.00 -16.65
N SER A 99 2.23 2.84 -16.87
CA SER A 99 2.77 2.61 -18.21
C SER A 99 2.51 1.16 -18.67
N THR A 100 2.13 1.00 -19.94
CA THR A 100 1.93 -0.31 -20.59
C THR A 100 3.22 -0.95 -21.09
N VAL A 101 4.37 -0.29 -20.87
CA VAL A 101 5.69 -0.81 -21.21
C VAL A 101 6.32 -1.45 -19.96
N PRO A 102 6.66 -2.74 -19.99
CA PRO A 102 7.32 -3.39 -18.88
C PRO A 102 8.72 -2.76 -18.69
N HIS A 103 8.87 -1.88 -17.71
CA HIS A 103 10.18 -1.46 -17.20
C HIS A 103 10.77 -2.58 -16.31
N HIS A 104 10.81 -3.81 -16.83
CA HIS A 104 11.48 -4.93 -16.18
C HIS A 104 12.96 -4.86 -16.54
N GLU A 105 13.71 -3.96 -15.90
CA GLU A 105 15.06 -4.38 -15.53
C GLU A 105 14.88 -5.46 -14.45
N VAL A 106 15.03 -6.72 -14.88
CA VAL A 106 14.88 -7.90 -14.04
C VAL A 106 15.79 -7.76 -12.81
N TYR A 107 15.18 -7.53 -11.64
CA TYR A 107 15.89 -7.52 -10.37
C TYR A 107 16.17 -8.96 -9.94
N VAL A 108 17.34 -9.49 -10.31
CA VAL A 108 17.87 -10.74 -9.73
C VAL A 108 18.53 -10.38 -8.40
N SER A 109 17.86 -10.69 -7.29
CA SER A 109 18.56 -10.80 -6.02
C SER A 109 19.21 -12.18 -5.98
N VAL A 110 20.51 -12.26 -6.28
CA VAL A 110 21.30 -13.42 -5.86
C VAL A 110 21.35 -13.35 -4.33
N GLY A 111 20.60 -14.26 -3.70
CA GLY A 111 20.70 -14.49 -2.26
C GLY A 111 21.90 -15.40 -2.05
N ASP A 112 23.01 -14.83 -1.61
CA ASP A 112 24.07 -15.63 -0.99
C ASP A 112 23.71 -15.82 0.49
N THR A 113 23.76 -17.09 0.88
CA THR A 113 23.57 -17.70 2.21
C THR A 113 24.36 -17.05 3.32
#